data_AF-A0A441U5L9-F1
#
_entry.id   AF-A0A441U5L9-F1
#
_cell.length_a   1.000
_cell.length_b   1.000
_cell.length_c   1.000
_cell.angle_alpha   90.00
_cell.angle_beta   90.00
_cell.angle_gamma   90.00
#
_symmetry.space_group_name_H-M   'P 1'
#
loop_
_entity.id
_entity.type
_entity.pdbx_description
1 polymer ?
#
loop_
_entity_poly.entity_id
_entity_poly.type
_entity_poly.pdbx_seq_one_letter_code
_entity_poly.pdbx_strand_id
1 'polypeptide(L)'
;MKNSIARFLRFFGFLRFDLLAENTPNFPTGVEIPPGKLLVVRDGQIEKWACLSCPGGCGKTISLSLNPSRRPRWNVIRDFWRRPTVQPSVHQRNECGCHFWIKEGRIDWCANGHPISAPTQPGGSANIV
;
A
#
# COMPACT_ATOMS: atom_id res chain seq x y z
N MET A 1 -14.15 -11.80 -10.75
CA MET A 1 -15.49 -11.17 -10.63
C MET A 1 -15.61 -10.15 -9.50
N LYS A 2 -15.29 -10.48 -8.23
CA LYS A 2 -15.50 -9.57 -7.07
C LYS A 2 -14.84 -8.18 -7.20
N ASN A 3 -13.59 -8.12 -7.68
CA ASN A 3 -12.89 -6.84 -7.88
C ASN A 3 -13.58 -5.94 -8.92
N SER A 4 -14.19 -6.52 -9.96
CA SER A 4 -14.88 -5.76 -11.01
C SER A 4 -16.19 -5.16 -10.49
N ILE A 5 -16.95 -5.93 -9.68
CA ILE A 5 -18.19 -5.46 -9.04
C ILE A 5 -17.87 -4.36 -8.02
N ALA A 6 -16.83 -4.52 -7.21
CA ALA A 6 -16.42 -3.49 -6.25
C ALA A 6 -16.05 -2.16 -6.96
N ARG A 7 -15.33 -2.23 -8.08
CA ARG A 7 -15.00 -1.06 -8.89
C ARG A 7 -16.24 -0.42 -9.52
N PHE A 8 -17.19 -1.22 -9.97
CA PHE A 8 -18.49 -0.74 -10.46
C PHE A 8 -19.26 -0.03 -9.34
N LEU A 9 -19.39 -0.63 -8.15
CA LEU A 9 -20.06 0.01 -7.01
C LEU A 9 -19.36 1.30 -6.54
N ARG A 10 -18.02 1.38 -6.65
CA ARG A 10 -17.28 2.64 -6.44
C ARG A 10 -17.66 3.69 -7.47
N PHE A 11 -17.76 3.31 -8.73
CA PHE A 11 -18.14 4.20 -9.82
C PHE A 11 -19.54 4.80 -9.61
N PHE A 12 -20.50 4.01 -9.11
CA PHE A 12 -21.84 4.50 -8.74
C PHE A 12 -21.91 5.21 -7.38
N GLY A 13 -20.77 5.38 -6.68
CA GLY A 13 -20.72 6.08 -5.38
C GLY A 13 -21.16 5.25 -4.18
N PHE A 14 -21.56 3.99 -4.36
CA PHE A 14 -22.02 3.10 -3.29
C PHE A 14 -20.89 2.48 -2.46
N LEU A 15 -19.63 2.54 -2.93
CA LEU A 15 -18.49 1.96 -2.21
C LEU A 15 -17.23 2.84 -2.32
N ARG A 16 -16.78 3.43 -1.21
CA ARG A 16 -15.55 4.24 -1.17
C ARG A 16 -14.37 3.42 -0.65
N PHE A 17 -13.32 3.33 -1.46
CA PHE A 17 -12.02 2.73 -1.12
C PHE A 17 -10.94 3.30 -2.04
N ASP A 18 -9.70 3.34 -1.58
CA ASP A 18 -8.51 3.69 -2.36
C ASP A 18 -7.73 2.45 -2.77
N LEU A 19 -7.67 1.45 -1.89
CA LEU A 19 -6.89 0.23 -2.02
C LEU A 19 -7.78 -1.02 -2.05
N LEU A 20 -7.38 -2.01 -2.85
CA LEU A 20 -7.87 -3.38 -2.79
C LEU A 20 -6.73 -4.35 -2.54
N ALA A 21 -6.97 -5.33 -1.67
CA ALA A 21 -6.00 -6.36 -1.34
C ALA A 21 -6.00 -7.49 -2.38
N GLU A 22 -4.81 -7.86 -2.85
CA GLU A 22 -4.59 -9.01 -3.72
C GLU A 22 -3.49 -9.89 -3.12
N ASN A 23 -3.66 -11.21 -3.16
CA ASN A 23 -2.65 -12.13 -2.64
C ASN A 23 -1.65 -12.47 -3.76
N THR A 24 -0.38 -12.54 -3.41
CA THR A 24 0.70 -12.98 -4.31
C THR A 24 1.61 -13.98 -3.60
N PRO A 25 2.08 -15.05 -4.28
CA PRO A 25 3.07 -15.95 -3.70
C PRO A 25 4.47 -15.31 -3.62
N ASN A 26 4.76 -14.37 -4.53
CA ASN A 26 6.08 -13.80 -4.70
C ASN A 26 6.14 -12.36 -4.20
N PHE A 27 7.27 -12.01 -3.57
CA PHE A 27 7.58 -10.64 -3.22
C PHE A 27 7.81 -9.82 -4.51
N PRO A 28 7.24 -8.62 -4.63
CA PRO A 28 7.40 -7.80 -5.84
C PRO A 28 8.80 -7.17 -5.88
N THR A 29 9.76 -7.92 -6.42
CA THR A 29 11.14 -7.45 -6.63
C THR A 29 11.25 -6.78 -8.00
N GLY A 30 11.69 -5.52 -8.04
CA GLY A 30 11.95 -4.80 -9.29
C GLY A 30 10.71 -4.45 -10.12
N VAL A 31 9.50 -4.68 -9.58
CA VAL A 31 8.23 -4.34 -10.23
C VAL A 31 7.50 -3.30 -9.40
N GLU A 32 7.08 -2.22 -10.06
CA GLU A 32 6.26 -1.19 -9.43
C GLU A 32 4.85 -1.74 -9.15
N ILE A 33 4.33 -1.49 -7.96
CA ILE A 33 2.98 -1.94 -7.59
C ILE A 33 1.99 -0.93 -8.17
N PRO A 34 0.98 -1.36 -8.94
CA PRO A 34 -0.01 -0.43 -9.45
C PRO A 34 -0.71 0.35 -8.32
N PRO A 35 -0.91 1.68 -8.45
CA PRO A 35 -1.70 2.44 -7.50
C PRO A 35 -3.07 1.80 -7.26
N GLY A 36 -3.57 1.89 -6.03
CA GLY A 36 -4.85 1.29 -5.65
C GLY A 36 -4.79 -0.21 -5.30
N LYS A 37 -3.60 -0.81 -5.25
CA LYS A 37 -3.40 -2.20 -4.83
C LYS A 37 -2.56 -2.29 -3.55
N LEU A 38 -2.93 -3.26 -2.71
CA LEU A 38 -2.11 -3.75 -1.61
C LEU A 38 -1.86 -5.24 -1.85
N LEU A 39 -0.61 -5.60 -2.14
CA LEU A 39 -0.20 -6.97 -2.39
C LEU A 39 0.16 -7.64 -1.07
N VAL A 40 -0.59 -8.67 -0.69
CA VAL A 40 -0.27 -9.51 0.47
C VAL A 40 0.56 -10.69 0.00
N VAL A 41 1.84 -10.68 0.34
CA VAL A 41 2.77 -11.78 0.05
C VAL A 41 2.49 -12.91 1.02
N ARG A 42 2.04 -14.05 0.49
CA ARG A 42 1.58 -15.19 1.27
C ARG A 42 2.22 -16.48 0.78
N ASP A 43 2.62 -17.32 1.73
CA ASP A 43 3.07 -18.69 1.49
C ASP A 43 2.19 -19.66 2.26
N GLY A 44 1.37 -20.42 1.55
CA GLY A 44 0.32 -21.25 2.14
C GLY A 44 -0.66 -20.43 2.98
N GLN A 45 -0.66 -20.64 4.30
CA GLN A 45 -1.50 -19.86 5.22
C GLN A 45 -0.79 -18.66 5.84
N ILE A 46 0.53 -18.56 5.68
CA ILE A 46 1.38 -17.58 6.37
C ILE A 46 1.51 -16.32 5.52
N GLU A 47 1.10 -15.19 6.09
CA GLU A 47 1.31 -13.88 5.48
C GLU A 47 2.65 -13.31 5.91
N LYS A 48 3.49 -12.95 4.93
CA LYS A 48 4.87 -12.50 5.15
C LYS A 48 4.98 -10.98 5.05
N TRP A 49 4.38 -10.40 4.01
CA TRP A 49 4.50 -8.97 3.71
C TRP A 49 3.19 -8.38 3.19
N ALA A 50 2.99 -7.10 3.43
CA ALA A 50 2.03 -6.28 2.70
C ALA A 50 2.77 -5.17 1.96
N CYS A 51 2.66 -5.17 0.63
CA CYS A 51 3.39 -4.26 -0.23
C CYS A 51 2.41 -3.35 -0.98
N LEU A 52 2.71 -2.06 -1.02
CA LEU A 52 1.92 -1.05 -1.74
C LEU A 52 2.83 0.07 -2.23
N SER A 53 2.44 0.76 -3.29
CA SER A 53 3.12 2.00 -3.69
C SER A 53 2.82 3.12 -2.71
N CYS A 54 3.82 3.93 -2.41
CA CYS A 54 3.67 5.04 -1.47
C CYS A 54 2.60 6.02 -1.95
N PRO A 55 1.51 6.25 -1.18
CA PRO A 55 0.46 7.18 -1.57
C PRO A 55 0.89 8.64 -1.50
N GLY A 56 2.04 8.94 -0.89
CA GLY A 56 2.63 10.28 -0.84
C GLY A 56 3.31 10.73 -2.14
N GLY A 57 3.31 9.89 -3.19
CA GLY A 57 3.79 10.28 -4.51
C GLY A 57 5.31 10.22 -4.72
N CYS A 58 6.08 9.66 -3.79
CA CYS A 58 7.54 9.55 -3.93
C CYS A 58 8.04 8.43 -4.85
N GLY A 59 7.13 7.62 -5.43
CA GLY A 59 7.46 6.49 -6.31
C GLY A 59 8.07 5.26 -5.62
N LYS A 60 8.30 5.31 -4.29
CA LYS A 60 8.88 4.17 -3.55
C LYS A 60 7.79 3.16 -3.16
N THR A 61 8.13 1.86 -3.21
CA THR A 61 7.29 0.79 -2.67
C THR A 61 7.46 0.68 -1.16
N ILE A 62 6.34 0.68 -0.44
CA ILE A 62 6.27 0.40 1.00
C ILE A 62 6.09 -1.11 1.19
N SER A 63 6.96 -1.73 1.98
CA SER A 63 6.85 -3.15 2.37
C SER A 63 6.72 -3.27 3.88
N LEU A 64 5.57 -3.78 4.34
CA LEU A 64 5.22 -3.93 5.75
C LEU A 64 5.38 -5.39 6.16
N SER A 65 6.20 -5.66 7.18
CA SER A 65 6.34 -7.02 7.72
C SER A 65 5.05 -7.44 8.43
N LEU A 66 4.51 -8.59 8.05
CA LEU A 66 3.36 -9.23 8.73
C LEU A 66 3.79 -10.32 9.73
N ASN A 67 5.10 -10.54 9.86
CA ASN A 67 5.65 -11.53 10.77
C ASN A 67 5.36 -11.16 12.23
N PRO A 68 4.67 -12.02 13.01
CA PRO A 68 4.32 -11.73 14.40
C PRO A 68 5.54 -11.60 15.33
N SER A 69 6.67 -12.22 14.98
CA SER A 69 7.88 -12.26 15.81
C SER A 69 8.86 -11.11 15.57
N ARG A 70 8.61 -10.25 14.58
CA ARG A 70 9.48 -9.09 14.28
C ARG A 70 8.79 -7.77 14.59
N ARG A 71 9.56 -6.70 14.79
CA ARG A 71 9.06 -5.33 14.93
C ARG A 71 9.82 -4.41 13.98
N PRO A 72 9.17 -3.38 13.40
CA PRO A 72 7.72 -3.15 13.43
C PRO A 72 6.93 -4.23 12.68
N ARG A 73 5.69 -4.49 13.13
CA ARG A 73 4.78 -5.48 12.52
C ARG A 73 3.43 -4.89 12.25
N TRP A 74 2.80 -5.38 11.20
CA TRP A 74 1.45 -5.03 10.83
C TRP A 74 0.55 -6.27 10.76
N ASN A 75 -0.75 -6.04 10.92
CA ASN A 75 -1.82 -6.98 10.63
C ASN A 75 -2.64 -6.42 9.47
N VAL A 76 -3.08 -7.29 8.56
CA VAL A 76 -3.94 -6.96 7.43
C VAL A 76 -5.23 -7.76 7.53
N ILE A 77 -6.32 -7.07 7.81
CA ILE A 77 -7.67 -7.64 7.80
C ILE A 77 -8.31 -7.24 6.48
N ARG A 78 -8.98 -8.17 5.81
CA ARG A 78 -9.70 -7.89 4.55
C ARG A 78 -11.17 -8.12 4.81
N ASP A 79 -11.99 -7.16 4.38
CA ASP A 79 -13.43 -7.35 4.41
C ASP A 79 -13.93 -8.19 3.22
N PHE A 80 -15.25 -8.37 3.11
CA PHE A 80 -15.89 -9.11 2.04
C PHE A 80 -15.52 -8.60 0.63
N TRP A 81 -15.28 -7.30 0.49
CA TRP A 81 -14.93 -6.62 -0.75
C TRP A 81 -13.42 -6.59 -1.02
N ARG A 82 -12.62 -7.26 -0.19
CA ARG A 82 -11.16 -7.24 -0.19
C ARG A 82 -10.57 -5.85 0.10
N ARG A 83 -11.31 -4.98 0.77
CA ARG A 83 -10.80 -3.70 1.23
C ARG A 83 -9.94 -3.95 2.49
N PRO A 84 -8.63 -3.61 2.46
CA PRO A 84 -7.74 -3.89 3.57
C PRO A 84 -7.93 -2.89 4.73
N THR A 85 -7.82 -3.38 5.95
CA THR A 85 -7.55 -2.59 7.15
C THR A 85 -6.17 -3.00 7.65
N VAL A 86 -5.26 -2.04 7.77
CA VAL A 86 -3.86 -2.27 8.16
C VAL A 86 -3.60 -1.62 9.50
N GLN A 87 -3.05 -2.39 10.44
CA GLN A 87 -2.80 -1.93 11.81
C GLN A 87 -1.40 -2.37 12.27
N PRO A 88 -0.59 -1.49 12.88
CA PRO A 88 -0.87 -0.08 13.20
C PRO A 88 -0.78 0.85 11.97
N SER A 89 -0.79 2.17 12.17
CA SER A 89 -0.53 3.15 11.10
C SER A 89 0.80 2.89 10.39
N VAL A 90 0.90 3.34 9.14
CA VAL A 90 2.13 3.30 8.37
C VAL A 90 2.83 4.64 8.48
N HIS A 91 4.06 4.66 8.99
CA HIS A 91 4.90 5.85 9.07
C HIS A 91 6.24 5.54 8.41
N GLN A 92 6.47 6.15 7.24
CA GLN A 92 7.75 6.06 6.55
C GLN A 92 8.71 7.08 7.14
N ARG A 93 9.92 6.62 7.51
CA ARG A 93 11.01 7.47 8.02
C ARG A 93 12.03 7.85 6.94
N ASN A 94 11.70 7.58 5.67
CA ASN A 94 12.48 8.05 4.54
C ASN A 94 12.16 9.52 4.24
N GLU A 95 12.77 10.07 3.20
CA GLU A 95 12.57 11.46 2.75
C GLU A 95 11.10 11.81 2.44
N CYS A 96 10.25 10.82 2.14
CA CYS A 96 8.83 11.07 1.90
C CYS A 96 8.07 11.35 3.20
N GLY A 97 8.52 10.81 4.34
CA GLY A 97 7.94 11.12 5.65
C GLY A 97 6.45 10.76 5.82
N CYS A 98 5.86 9.99 4.91
CA CYS A 98 4.41 9.83 4.86
C CYS A 98 3.88 9.07 6.08
N HIS A 99 2.79 9.57 6.68
CA HIS A 99 2.13 8.95 7.84
C HIS A 99 0.62 8.89 7.65
N PHE A 100 0.08 7.67 7.58
CA PHE A 100 -1.33 7.43 7.32
C PHE A 100 -1.84 6.12 7.93
N TRP A 101 -3.15 6.00 8.02
CA TRP A 101 -3.89 4.79 8.33
C TRP A 101 -4.49 4.19 7.06
N ILE A 102 -4.65 2.86 7.05
CA ILE A 102 -5.47 2.18 6.04
C ILE A 102 -6.64 1.50 6.77
N LYS A 103 -7.87 1.91 6.48
CA LYS A 103 -9.08 1.33 7.09
C LYS A 103 -10.12 1.10 6.01
N GLU A 104 -10.62 -0.13 5.89
CA GLU A 104 -11.61 -0.51 4.87
C GLU A 104 -11.22 -0.04 3.46
N GLY A 105 -9.93 -0.18 3.14
CA GLY A 105 -9.34 0.22 1.88
C GLY A 105 -9.19 1.71 1.68
N ARG A 106 -9.59 2.57 2.62
CA ARG A 106 -9.35 4.02 2.56
C ARG A 106 -8.03 4.41 3.21
N ILE A 107 -7.36 5.40 2.63
CA ILE A 107 -6.14 6.00 3.17
C ILE A 107 -6.52 7.27 3.94
N ASP A 108 -6.38 7.22 5.26
CA ASP A 108 -6.66 8.36 6.14
C ASP A 108 -5.32 8.94 6.64
N TRP A 109 -4.98 10.15 6.21
CA TRP A 109 -3.74 10.82 6.59
C TRP A 109 -3.74 11.25 8.06
N CYS A 110 -2.62 11.07 8.73
CA CYS A 110 -2.40 11.68 10.05
C CYS A 110 -2.19 13.20 9.91
N ALA A 111 -2.32 13.94 11.02
CA ALA A 111 -1.97 15.36 11.03
C ALA A 111 -0.51 15.55 10.58
N ASN A 112 -0.30 16.40 9.56
CA ASN A 112 1.00 16.62 8.91
C ASN A 112 1.64 15.35 8.31
N GLY A 113 0.87 14.28 8.12
CA GLY A 113 1.36 13.01 7.58
C GLY A 113 1.39 12.95 6.06
N HIS A 114 0.70 13.87 5.37
CA HIS A 114 0.79 14.00 3.93
C HIS A 114 2.02 14.82 3.56
N PRO A 115 2.93 14.33 2.70
CA PRO A 115 4.05 15.13 2.24
C PRO A 115 3.57 16.34 1.44
N ILE A 116 4.05 17.54 1.79
CA ILE A 116 3.66 18.82 1.16
C ILE A 116 4.33 18.99 -0.22
N SER A 117 5.44 18.29 -0.45
CA SER A 117 6.20 18.27 -1.70
C SER A 117 6.76 16.87 -1.87
N ALA A 118 6.40 16.18 -2.97
CA ALA A 118 7.13 14.98 -3.35
C ALA A 118 8.61 15.39 -3.50
N PRO A 119 9.58 14.70 -2.87
CA PRO A 119 10.98 14.99 -3.15
C PRO A 119 11.20 14.77 -4.65
N THR A 120 11.51 15.84 -5.36
CA THR A 120 11.97 15.79 -6.75
C THR A 120 13.08 14.75 -6.80
N GLN A 121 12.88 13.68 -7.59
CA GLN A 121 13.91 12.66 -7.81
C GLN A 121 15.20 13.39 -8.25
N PRO A 122 16.34 13.27 -7.56
CA PRO A 122 17.58 13.83 -8.06
C PRO A 122 18.02 13.02 -9.29
N GLY A 123 17.96 13.66 -10.44
CA GLY A 123 18.77 13.41 -11.64
C GLY A 123 19.08 11.95 -11.99
N GLY A 124 18.22 11.34 -12.82
CA GLY A 124 18.69 10.31 -13.73
C GLY A 124 19.59 10.94 -14.78
N SER A 125 20.91 10.97 -14.53
CA SER A 125 21.90 11.28 -15.54
C SER A 125 21.89 10.18 -16.60
N ALA A 126 21.12 10.39 -17.67
CA ALA A 126 21.35 9.72 -18.93
C ALA A 126 22.66 10.30 -19.52
N ASN A 127 23.78 9.68 -19.18
CA ASN A 127 24.98 9.84 -19.99
C ASN A 127 24.82 8.96 -21.22
N ILE A 128 24.45 9.63 -22.31
CA ILE A 128 24.76 9.19 -23.67
C ILE A 128 26.28 9.32 -23.82
N VAL A 129 26.98 8.18 -23.89
CA VAL A 129 28.20 8.00 -24.69
C VAL A 129 28.18 6.59 -25.24
#